data_AF-A0A1F4XJ74-F1
#
_entry.id   AF-A0A1F4XJ74-F1
#
_cell.length_a   1.000
_cell.length_b   1.000
_cell.length_c   1.000
_cell.angle_alpha   90.00
_cell.angle_beta   90.00
_cell.angle_gamma   90.00
#
_symmetry.space_group_name_H-M   'P 1'
#
loop_
_entity.id
_entity.type
_entity.pdbx_description
1 polymer ?
#
loop_
_entity_poly.entity_id
_entity_poly.type
_entity_poly.pdbx_seq_one_letter_code
_entity_poly.pdbx_strand_id
1 'polypeptide(L)'
;KHVKPEQKEEIQIKDLNLEDLLFDFISELVYLKDAQKVFFSKFDLKISKNEEYSLKGTIWGEKIDYKKQEVRRDVKAITYHMLEVKKIDSEWRAQVILDT
;
A
#
# COMPACT_ATOMS: atom_id res chain seq x y z
N LYS A 1 15.58 12.84 -4.47
CA LYS A 1 14.79 14.04 -4.15
C LYS A 1 13.55 13.57 -3.38
N HIS A 2 13.23 14.19 -2.24
CA HIS A 2 12.20 13.77 -1.29
C HIS A 2 10.78 14.15 -1.78
N VAL A 3 9.87 13.18 -1.82
CA VAL A 3 8.43 13.36 -2.05
C VAL A 3 7.81 13.91 -0.75
N LYS A 4 7.12 15.07 -0.79
CA LYS A 4 6.52 15.64 0.43
C LYS A 4 5.14 15.02 0.71
N PRO A 5 4.84 14.66 1.97
CA PRO A 5 3.53 14.12 2.34
C PRO A 5 2.47 15.25 2.44
N GLU A 6 2.01 15.80 1.31
CA GLU A 6 0.99 16.87 1.27
C GLU A 6 -0.45 16.34 1.21
N GLN A 7 -0.69 15.21 0.52
CA GLN A 7 -1.98 14.52 0.51
C GLN A 7 -1.97 13.40 1.54
N LYS A 8 -2.96 13.42 2.44
CA LYS A 8 -3.25 12.31 3.35
C LYS A 8 -4.50 11.59 2.89
N GLU A 9 -4.46 10.27 2.90
CA GLU A 9 -5.56 9.40 2.55
C GLU A 9 -5.72 8.38 3.67
N GLU A 10 -6.93 8.27 4.20
CA GLU A 10 -7.26 7.31 5.24
C GLU A 10 -7.87 6.08 4.60
N ILE A 11 -7.25 4.93 4.82
CA ILE A 11 -7.71 3.65 4.32
C ILE A 11 -8.14 2.76 5.48
N GLN A 12 -9.21 2.02 5.27
CA GLN A 12 -9.72 1.10 6.27
C GLN A 12 -10.29 -0.13 5.60
N ILE A 13 -9.59 -1.24 5.79
CA ILE A 13 -9.86 -2.53 5.15
C ILE A 13 -10.07 -3.56 6.26
N LYS A 14 -10.97 -4.50 6.00
CA LYS A 14 -11.24 -5.59 6.93
C LYS A 14 -11.48 -6.88 6.18
N ASP A 15 -10.81 -7.92 6.64
CA ASP A 15 -10.85 -9.24 6.02
C ASP A 15 -10.66 -10.35 7.05
N LEU A 16 -11.15 -11.54 6.70
CA LEU A 16 -11.01 -12.73 7.51
C LEU A 16 -9.59 -13.31 7.47
N ASN A 17 -8.83 -13.02 6.41
CA ASN A 17 -7.46 -13.48 6.21
C ASN A 17 -6.50 -12.28 6.04
N LEU A 18 -5.26 -12.45 6.50
CA LEU A 18 -4.20 -11.45 6.28
C LEU A 18 -3.82 -11.30 4.80
N GLU A 19 -3.97 -12.38 4.02
CA GLU A 19 -3.65 -12.39 2.60
C GLU A 19 -4.63 -11.52 1.81
N ASP A 20 -5.94 -11.72 2.00
CA ASP A 20 -7.00 -10.88 1.44
C ASP A 20 -6.84 -9.42 1.88
N LEU A 21 -6.58 -9.17 3.17
CA LEU A 21 -6.34 -7.83 3.72
C LEU A 21 -5.19 -7.10 3.03
N LEU A 22 -4.08 -7.79 2.77
CA LEU A 22 -2.94 -7.20 2.07
C LEU A 22 -3.26 -6.98 0.59
N PHE A 23 -3.98 -7.91 -0.03
CA PHE A 23 -4.39 -7.81 -1.43
C PHE A 23 -5.26 -6.57 -1.65
N ASP A 24 -6.31 -6.43 -0.83
CA ASP A 24 -7.24 -5.30 -0.91
C ASP A 24 -6.51 -3.98 -0.61
N PHE A 25 -5.59 -3.96 0.37
CA PHE A 25 -4.73 -2.81 0.66
C PHE A 25 -3.87 -2.38 -0.53
N ILE A 26 -3.22 -3.34 -1.18
CA ILE A 26 -2.35 -3.06 -2.31
C ILE A 26 -3.20 -2.62 -3.52
N SER A 27 -4.36 -3.24 -3.74
CA SER A 27 -5.34 -2.87 -4.78
C SER A 27 -5.82 -1.43 -4.60
N GLU A 28 -6.21 -1.06 -3.38
CA GLU A 28 -6.61 0.30 -3.02
C GLU A 28 -5.45 1.28 -3.24
N LEU A 29 -4.22 0.91 -2.88
CA LEU A 29 -3.03 1.72 -3.16
C LEU A 29 -2.84 2.02 -4.65
N VAL A 30 -3.03 1.01 -5.51
CA VAL A 30 -2.91 1.19 -6.97
C VAL A 30 -4.08 2.00 -7.52
N TYR A 31 -5.29 1.77 -7.04
CA TYR A 31 -6.44 2.59 -7.39
C TYR A 31 -6.21 4.05 -7.01
N LEU A 32 -5.75 4.34 -5.79
CA LEU A 32 -5.48 5.69 -5.33
C LEU A 32 -4.34 6.35 -6.12
N LYS A 33 -3.29 5.60 -6.43
CA LYS A 33 -2.21 6.07 -7.31
C LYS A 33 -2.74 6.46 -8.68
N ASP A 34 -3.59 5.65 -9.30
CA ASP A 34 -4.14 5.91 -10.64
C ASP A 34 -5.18 7.03 -10.65
N ALA A 35 -6.14 6.95 -9.71
CA ALA A 35 -7.25 7.89 -9.59
C ALA A 35 -6.78 9.30 -9.24
N GLN A 36 -5.83 9.44 -8.31
CA GLN A 36 -5.36 10.75 -7.87
C GLN A 36 -4.03 11.18 -8.50
N LYS A 37 -3.35 10.29 -9.24
CA LYS A 37 -2.00 10.51 -9.80
C LYS A 37 -1.06 11.03 -8.72
N VAL A 38 -0.85 10.25 -7.67
CA VAL A 38 -0.07 10.63 -6.47
C VAL A 38 1.02 9.59 -6.22
N PHE A 39 2.21 10.03 -5.85
CA PHE A 39 3.23 9.14 -5.29
C PHE A 39 3.13 9.13 -3.77
N PHE A 40 2.86 7.96 -3.20
CA PHE A 40 2.89 7.77 -1.76
C PHE A 40 4.32 7.61 -1.25
N SER A 41 4.66 8.35 -0.20
CA SER A 41 6.01 8.36 0.39
C SER A 41 6.04 7.94 1.86
N LYS A 42 4.87 7.95 2.52
CA LYS A 42 4.74 7.55 3.92
C LYS A 42 3.49 6.72 4.10
N PHE A 43 3.59 5.65 4.87
CA PHE A 43 2.50 4.75 5.20
C PHE A 43 2.52 4.56 6.72
N ASP A 44 1.42 4.89 7.41
CA ASP A 44 1.23 4.59 8.82
C ASP A 44 0.01 3.69 8.92
N LEU A 45 0.28 2.38 8.98
CA LEU A 45 -0.74 1.35 8.96
C LEU A 45 -0.72 0.63 10.30
N LYS A 46 -1.91 0.39 10.84
CA LYS A 46 -2.11 -0.46 12.01
C LYS A 46 -3.00 -1.63 11.62
N ILE A 47 -2.47 -2.83 11.85
CA ILE A 47 -3.23 -4.07 11.69
C ILE A 47 -3.60 -4.55 13.08
N SER A 48 -4.89 -4.78 13.29
CA SER A 48 -5.44 -5.33 14.53
C SER A 48 -6.17 -6.62 14.22
N LYS A 49 -5.94 -7.65 15.04
CA LYS A 49 -6.69 -8.91 14.97
C LYS A 49 -7.63 -8.98 16.17
N ASN A 50 -8.93 -8.86 15.91
CA ASN A 50 -9.97 -9.19 16.89
C ASN A 50 -10.68 -10.47 16.39
N GLU A 51 -11.92 -10.36 15.91
CA GLU A 51 -12.67 -11.45 15.27
C GLU A 51 -12.25 -11.65 13.80
N GLU A 52 -12.00 -10.53 13.11
CA GLU A 52 -11.42 -10.44 11.77
C GLU A 52 -10.14 -9.60 11.82
N TYR A 53 -9.35 -9.64 10.75
CA TYR A 53 -8.21 -8.75 10.60
C TYR A 53 -8.70 -7.40 10.07
N SER A 54 -8.32 -6.31 10.74
CA SER A 54 -8.60 -4.96 10.27
C SER A 54 -7.31 -4.19 10.09
N LEU A 55 -7.12 -3.65 8.89
CA LEU A 55 -6.06 -2.71 8.57
C LEU A 55 -6.67 -1.33 8.54
N LYS A 56 -6.16 -0.46 9.41
CA LYS A 56 -6.51 0.95 9.38
C LYS A 56 -5.24 1.76 9.36
N GLY A 57 -5.14 2.68 8.41
CA GLY A 57 -3.94 3.46 8.27
C GLY A 57 -4.17 4.75 7.51
N THR A 58 -3.20 5.63 7.66
CA THR A 58 -3.09 6.83 6.85
C THR A 58 -1.90 6.67 5.94
N ILE A 59 -2.12 6.88 4.66
CA ILE A 59 -1.06 6.96 3.66
C ILE A 59 -0.88 8.43 3.31
N TRP A 60 0.36 8.87 3.12
CA TRP A 60 0.66 10.21 2.66
C TRP A 60 1.44 10.17 1.36
N GLY A 61 1.10 11.09 0.46
CA GLY A 61 1.74 11.24 -0.83
C GLY A 61 1.80 12.67 -1.35
N GLU A 62 2.40 12.82 -2.52
CA GLU A 62 2.48 14.06 -3.29
C GLU A 62 1.94 13.82 -4.69
N LYS A 63 1.15 14.76 -5.25
CA LYS A 63 0.69 14.66 -6.64
C LYS A 63 1.89 14.47 -7.57
N ILE A 64 1.75 13.55 -8.52
CA ILE A 64 2.77 13.24 -9.53
C ILE A 64 3.02 14.51 -10.33
N ASP A 65 4.15 15.13 -10.05
CA ASP A 65 4.64 16.27 -10.80
C ASP A 65 5.66 15.75 -11.83
N TYR A 66 5.14 15.46 -13.03
CA TYR A 66 5.93 15.00 -14.18
C TYR A 66 7.07 15.95 -14.59
N LYS A 67 7.09 17.20 -14.09
CA LYS A 67 8.19 18.16 -14.31
C LYS A 67 9.29 18.07 -13.25
N LYS A 68 8.99 17.58 -12.04
CA LYS A 68 9.95 17.49 -10.93
C LYS A 68 10.52 16.09 -10.69
N GLN A 69 9.79 15.05 -11.07
CA GLN A 69 10.14 13.67 -10.72
C GLN A 69 10.43 12.84 -11.98
N GLU A 70 11.65 12.32 -12.06
CA GLU A 70 12.09 11.40 -13.11
C GLU A 70 11.42 10.04 -12.85
N VAL A 71 10.27 9.79 -13.49
CA VAL A 71 9.52 8.54 -13.38
C VAL A 71 10.33 7.43 -14.07
N ARG A 72 11.20 6.73 -13.33
CA ARG A 72 12.05 5.66 -13.88
C ARG A 72 11.36 4.30 -13.98
N ARG A 73 10.28 4.04 -13.23
CA ARG A 73 9.51 2.79 -13.31
C ARG A 73 8.05 3.01 -12.96
N ASP A 74 7.19 2.91 -13.96
CA ASP A 74 5.75 2.76 -13.80
C ASP A 74 5.45 1.33 -13.35
N VAL A 75 5.02 1.16 -12.09
CA VAL A 75 4.38 -0.09 -11.65
C VAL A 75 2.98 -0.11 -12.27
N LYS A 76 2.76 -1.00 -13.25
CA LYS A 76 1.52 -1.08 -14.05
C LYS A 76 0.43 -1.94 -13.42
N ALA A 77 0.78 -2.98 -12.66
CA ALA A 77 -0.20 -3.87 -12.08
C ALA A 77 0.37 -4.62 -10.87
N ILE A 78 -0.51 -4.99 -9.95
CA ILE A 78 -0.19 -5.94 -8.88
C ILE A 78 -0.58 -7.30 -9.40
N THR A 79 0.32 -8.27 -9.31
CA THR A 79 -0.02 -9.66 -9.63
C THR A 79 -0.12 -10.42 -8.31
N TYR A 80 -1.14 -11.27 -8.19
CA TYR A 80 -1.38 -12.14 -7.03
C TYR A 80 -0.25 -13.17 -6.76
N HIS A 81 0.85 -13.11 -7.52
CA HIS A 81 1.93 -14.09 -7.44
C HIS A 81 2.75 -13.85 -6.17
N MET A 82 2.72 -14.79 -5.23
CA MET A 82 3.49 -14.79 -3.98
C MET A 82 3.18 -13.64 -3.01
N LEU A 83 1.88 -13.37 -2.80
CA LEU A 83 1.45 -12.62 -1.62
C LEU A 83 1.57 -13.54 -0.40
N GLU A 84 2.43 -13.19 0.56
CA GLU A 84 2.63 -13.99 1.77
C GLU A 84 2.77 -13.09 2.99
N VAL A 85 1.91 -13.30 3.99
CA VAL A 85 2.01 -12.63 5.29
C VAL A 85 2.29 -13.68 6.36
N LYS A 86 3.51 -13.69 6.88
CA LYS A 86 3.93 -14.61 7.95
C LYS A 86 4.42 -13.85 9.16
N LYS A 87 4.05 -14.36 10.33
CA LYS A 87 4.66 -13.95 11.60
C LYS A 87 5.94 -14.76 11.78
N ILE A 88 7.08 -14.09 11.78
CA ILE A 88 8.39 -14.69 12.03
C ILE A 88 8.85 -14.16 13.38
N ASP A 89 8.97 -15.05 14.36
CA ASP A 89 9.28 -14.72 15.75
C ASP A 89 8.30 -13.68 16.35
N SER A 90 8.78 -12.45 16.57
CA SER A 90 8.04 -11.31 17.12
C SER A 90 7.66 -10.28 16.06
N GLU A 91 8.02 -10.50 14.81
CA GLU A 91 7.83 -9.56 13.71
C GLU A 91 6.84 -10.10 12.67
N TRP A 92 6.09 -9.19 12.05
CA TRP A 92 5.22 -9.52 10.94
C TRP A 92 5.94 -9.20 9.63
N ARG A 93 6.05 -10.20 8.75
CA ARG A 93 6.63 -10.03 7.43
C ARG A 93 5.57 -10.24 6.37
N ALA A 94 5.36 -9.22 5.55
CA ALA A 94 4.56 -9.31 4.34
C ALA A 94 5.49 -9.27 3.12
N GLN A 95 5.29 -10.18 2.18
CA GLN A 95 5.94 -10.18 0.88
C GLN A 95 4.86 -10.11 -0.20
N VAL A 96 5.04 -9.22 -1.16
CA VAL A 96 4.20 -9.10 -2.35
C VAL A 96 5.13 -8.92 -3.54
N ILE A 97 4.87 -9.63 -4.63
CA ILE A 97 5.58 -9.43 -5.88
C ILE A 97 4.72 -8.53 -6.76
N LEU A 98 5.32 -7.40 -7.13
CA LEU A 98 4.74 -6.45 -8.07
C LEU A 98 5.39 -6.69 -9.43
N ASP A 99 4.58 -6.96 -10.45
CA ASP A 99 5.05 -7.07 -11.83
C ASP A 99 5.09 -5.66 -12.46
N THR A 100 6.19 -5.32 -13.13
CA THR A 100 6.46 -3.96 -13.66
C THR A 100 6.21 -3.88 -15.15
#